data_AF-A0A1N7EIY6-F1
#
_entry.id   AF-A0A1N7EIY6-F1
#
_cell.length_a   1.000
_cell.length_b   1.000
_cell.length_c   1.000
_cell.angle_alpha   90.00
_cell.angle_beta   90.00
_cell.angle_gamma   90.00
#
_symmetry.space_group_name_H-M   'P 1'
#
loop_
_entity.id
_entity.type
_entity.pdbx_description
1 polymer ?
#
loop_
_entity_poly.entity_id
_entity_poly.type
_entity_poly.pdbx_seq_one_letter_code
_entity_poly.pdbx_strand_id
1 'polypeptide(L)' 'MTQELWTPEQYDELSETVDEQQVAANVRISAAPEEHIEWLEVDFELDVDRVFVHNVNTNQAAFVETFGDEVIPAFE' A
#
# COMPACT_ATOMS: atom_id res chain seq x y z
N MET A 1 -16.48 4.23 -10.35
CA MET A 1 -16.58 4.33 -11.82
C MET A 1 -15.38 3.59 -12.38
N THR A 2 -15.56 2.63 -13.28
CA THR A 2 -14.43 2.03 -13.98
C THR A 2 -14.11 2.94 -15.16
N GLN A 3 -12.89 3.48 -15.21
CA GLN A 3 -12.43 4.26 -16.35
C GLN A 3 -12.00 3.29 -17.45
N GLU A 4 -12.50 3.48 -18.67
CA GLU A 4 -12.16 2.65 -19.82
C GLU A 4 -10.91 3.20 -20.51
N LEU A 5 -9.73 2.70 -20.10
CA LEU A 5 -8.43 3.04 -20.65
C LEU A 5 -7.95 1.88 -21.54
N TRP A 6 -7.70 2.17 -22.81
CA TRP A 6 -7.45 1.18 -23.86
C TRP A 6 -6.02 1.20 -24.39
N THR A 7 -5.30 2.31 -24.21
CA THR A 7 -3.90 2.46 -24.65
C THR A 7 -3.00 2.98 -23.53
N PRO A 8 -1.68 2.68 -23.56
CA PRO A 8 -0.73 3.22 -22.59
C PRO A 8 -0.73 4.75 -22.51
N GLU A 9 -0.85 5.45 -23.64
CA GLU A 9 -0.85 6.92 -23.66
C GLU A 9 -2.03 7.51 -22.85
N GLN A 10 -3.18 6.83 -22.83
CA GLN A 10 -4.33 7.28 -22.03
C GLN A 10 -4.07 7.15 -20.52
N TYR A 11 -3.22 6.20 -20.11
CA TYR A 11 -2.76 6.12 -18.72
C TYR A 11 -1.81 7.27 -18.39
N ASP A 12 -0.88 7.58 -19.29
CA ASP A 12 0.07 8.67 -19.12
C ASP A 12 -0.67 10.00 -18.95
N GLU A 13 -1.59 10.34 -19.87
CA GLU A 13 -2.41 11.55 -19.81
C GLU A 13 -3.24 11.65 -18.53
N LEU A 14 -3.88 10.55 -18.11
CA LEU A 14 -4.68 10.55 -16.89
C LEU A 14 -3.81 10.71 -15.64
N SER A 15 -2.61 10.11 -15.63
CA SER A 15 -1.69 10.18 -14.49
C SER A 15 -1.24 11.61 -14.18
N GLU A 16 -1.20 12.50 -15.19
CA GLU A 16 -0.90 13.92 -15.01
C GLU A 16 -1.95 14.65 -14.13
N THR A 17 -3.16 14.09 -14.01
CA THR A 17 -4.24 14.65 -13.19
C THR A 17 -4.27 14.12 -11.75
N VAL A 18 -3.36 13.20 -11.40
CA VAL A 18 -3.30 12.57 -10.09
C VAL A 18 -2.28 13.28 -9.21
N ASP A 19 -2.74 13.83 -8.09
CA ASP A 19 -1.89 14.41 -7.06
C ASP A 19 -1.63 13.44 -5.88
N GLU A 20 -0.70 13.82 -5.01
CA GLU A 20 -0.30 13.03 -3.84
C GLU A 20 -1.45 12.76 -2.87
N GLN A 21 -2.41 13.70 -2.74
CA GLN A 21 -3.54 13.56 -1.83
C GLN A 21 -4.53 12.53 -2.37
N GLN A 22 -4.75 12.50 -3.68
CA GLN A 22 -5.53 11.47 -4.35
C GLN A 22 -4.90 10.10 -4.18
N VAL A 23 -3.55 9.98 -4.22
CA VAL A 23 -2.87 8.72 -3.92
C VAL A 23 -3.09 8.31 -2.46
N ALA A 24 -2.83 9.23 -1.52
CA ALA A 24 -2.96 8.97 -0.08
C ALA A 24 -4.40 8.61 0.36
N ALA A 25 -5.42 9.03 -0.40
CA ALA A 25 -6.81 8.65 -0.15
C ALA A 25 -7.13 7.20 -0.54
N ASN A 26 -6.31 6.56 -1.38
CA ASN A 26 -6.57 5.22 -1.91
C ASN A 26 -5.63 4.15 -1.35
N VAL A 27 -4.45 4.53 -0.86
CA VAL A 27 -3.48 3.60 -0.28
C VAL A 27 -2.95 4.13 1.05
N ARG A 28 -2.53 3.21 1.92
CA ARG A 28 -1.87 3.54 3.19
C ARG A 28 -0.42 3.93 2.92
N ILE A 29 -0.01 5.12 3.37
CA ILE A 29 1.33 5.68 3.11
C ILE A 29 1.94 6.12 4.44
N SER A 30 3.06 5.51 4.81
CA SER A 30 3.87 5.97 5.93
C SER A 30 5.33 5.52 5.76
N ALA A 31 6.24 6.32 6.29
CA ALA A 31 7.66 5.97 6.45
C ALA A 31 7.97 5.34 7.82
N ALA A 32 7.01 5.31 8.75
CA ALA A 32 7.15 4.76 10.09
C ALA A 32 6.56 3.33 10.12
N PRO A 33 7.37 2.29 10.39
CA PRO A 33 6.88 0.91 10.50
C PRO A 33 5.76 0.74 11.53
N GLU A 34 5.78 1.53 12.60
CA GLU A 34 4.79 1.48 13.67
C GLU A 34 3.38 1.82 13.18
N GLU A 35 3.22 2.80 12.28
CA GLU A 35 1.91 3.12 11.70
C GLU A 35 1.37 1.97 10.84
N HIS A 36 2.25 1.20 10.18
CA HIS A 36 1.83 0.01 9.43
C HIS A 36 1.37 -1.12 10.36
N ILE A 37 2.01 -1.29 11.50
CA ILE A 37 1.59 -2.26 12.54
C ILE A 37 0.19 -1.89 13.04
N GLU A 38 -0.03 -0.64 13.43
CA GLU A 38 -1.33 -0.16 13.92
C GLU A 38 -2.46 -0.41 12.90
N TRP A 39 -2.21 -0.16 11.62
CA TRP A 39 -3.19 -0.45 10.57
C TRP A 39 -3.49 -1.94 10.40
N LEU A 40 -2.47 -2.80 10.51
CA LEU A 40 -2.62 -4.24 10.38
C LEU A 40 -3.32 -4.85 11.60
N GLU A 41 -3.09 -4.32 12.81
CA GLU A 41 -3.83 -4.72 14.01
C GLU A 41 -5.34 -4.51 13.81
N VAL A 42 -5.75 -3.34 13.31
CA VAL A 42 -7.16 -3.06 12.98
C VAL A 42 -7.70 -4.03 11.93
N ASP A 43 -6.89 -4.40 10.92
CA ASP A 43 -7.33 -5.37 9.91
C ASP A 43 -7.51 -6.77 10.50
N PHE A 44 -6.63 -7.20 11.42
CA PHE A 44 -6.74 -8.50 12.10
C PHE A 44 -7.95 -8.57 13.04
N GLU A 45 -8.41 -7.44 13.59
CA GLU A 45 -9.66 -7.38 14.37
C GLU A 45 -10.92 -7.72 13.55
N LEU A 46 -10.84 -7.74 12.21
CA LEU A 46 -11.97 -8.00 11.32
C LEU A 46 -12.30 -9.51 11.14
N ASP A 47 -11.74 -10.39 11.98
CA ASP A 47 -11.95 -11.85 11.95
C ASP A 47 -11.54 -12.48 10.59
N VAL A 48 -10.42 -12.00 10.05
CA VAL A 48 -9.84 -12.51 8.81
C VAL A 48 -8.84 -13.64 9.08
N ASP A 49 -8.84 -14.67 8.25
CA ASP A 49 -7.86 -15.76 8.38
C ASP A 49 -6.43 -15.32 8.03
N ARG A 50 -6.29 -14.39 7.08
CA ARG A 50 -5.00 -13.91 6.55
C ARG A 50 -5.11 -12.51 6.00
N VAL A 51 -4.06 -11.71 6.21
CA VAL A 51 -3.86 -10.40 5.58
C VAL A 51 -2.71 -10.49 4.57
N PHE A 52 -2.92 -9.94 3.37
CA PHE A 52 -1.90 -9.85 2.32
C PHE A 52 -1.55 -8.39 2.07
N VAL A 53 -0.29 -8.03 2.26
CA VAL A 53 0.21 -6.67 2.01
C VAL A 53 0.83 -6.59 0.62
N HIS A 54 0.49 -5.54 -0.13
CA HIS A 54 1.05 -5.25 -1.44
C HIS A 54 1.75 -3.90 -1.46
N ASN A 55 3.06 -3.89 -1.67
CA ASN A 55 3.82 -2.66 -1.88
C ASN A 55 3.71 -2.20 -3.33
N VAL A 56 3.16 -1.01 -3.52
CA VAL A 56 2.99 -0.36 -4.84
C VAL A 56 4.22 0.44 -5.28
N ASN A 57 5.24 0.59 -4.42
CA ASN A 57 6.47 1.31 -4.74
C ASN A 57 7.48 0.41 -5.50
N THR A 58 8.48 1.03 -6.14
CA THR A 58 9.49 0.33 -6.95
C THR A 58 10.60 -0.31 -6.10
N ASN A 59 10.89 0.21 -4.91
CA ASN A 59 11.93 -0.33 -4.03
C ASN A 59 11.41 -1.52 -3.20
N GLN A 60 11.26 -2.67 -3.87
CA GLN A 60 10.72 -3.89 -3.25
C GLN A 60 11.67 -4.52 -2.22
N ALA A 61 12.99 -4.42 -2.41
CA ALA A 61 13.96 -4.99 -1.48
C ALA A 61 13.86 -4.35 -0.09
N ALA A 62 13.87 -3.02 -0.02
CA ALA A 62 13.74 -2.31 1.24
C ALA A 62 12.39 -2.59 1.93
N PHE A 63 11.30 -2.72 1.16
CA PHE A 63 10.00 -3.11 1.72
C PHE A 63 10.07 -4.49 2.38
N VAL A 64 10.64 -5.49 1.70
CA VAL A 64 10.74 -6.85 2.23
C VAL A 64 11.64 -6.89 3.47
N GLU A 65 12.77 -6.18 3.45
CA GLU A 65 13.68 -6.09 4.59
C GLU A 65 13.01 -5.44 5.80
N THR A 66 12.46 -4.22 5.65
CA THR A 66 11.79 -3.50 6.74
C THR A 66 10.57 -4.26 7.27
N PHE A 67 9.71 -4.82 6.40
CA PHE A 67 8.55 -5.56 6.88
C PHE A 67 8.95 -6.87 7.55
N GLY A 68 9.97 -7.55 7.04
CA GLY A 68 10.49 -8.78 7.63
C GLY A 68 11.12 -8.56 9.01
N ASP A 69 11.87 -7.48 9.16
CA ASP A 69 12.63 -7.22 10.38
C ASP A 69 11.83 -6.46 11.45
N GLU A 70 10.91 -5.58 11.05
CA GLU A 70 10.25 -4.62 11.96
C GLU A 70 8.74 -4.80 12.09
N VAL A 71 8.03 -5.22 11.03
CA VAL A 71 6.56 -5.27 11.01
C VAL A 71 6.01 -6.65 11.37
N ILE A 72 6.44 -7.70 10.67
CA ILE A 72 5.95 -9.07 10.88
C ILE A 72 6.18 -9.57 12.32
N PRO A 73 7.36 -9.33 12.95
CA PRO A 73 7.62 -9.81 14.32
C PRO A 73 6.68 -9.23 15.39
N ALA A 74 5.92 -8.17 15.10
CA ALA A 74 4.91 -7.63 16.01
C ALA A 74 3.67 -8.54 16.15
N PHE A 75 3.48 -9.49 15.23
CA PHE A 75 2.32 -10.38 15.17
C PHE A 75 2.64 -11.86 15.44
N GLU A 76 3.87 -12.16 15.89
CA GLU A 76 4.34 -13.52 16.21
C GLU A 76 4.16 -13.91 17.70
#